data_AF-A0A2G2WU90-F1
#
_entry.id   AF-A0A2G2WU90-F1
#
_cell.length_a   1.000
_cell.length_b   1.000
_cell.length_c   1.000
_cell.angle_alpha   90.00
_cell.angle_beta   90.00
_cell.angle_gamma   90.00
#
_symmetry.space_group_name_H-M   'P 1'
#
loop_
_entity.id
_entity.type
_entity.pdbx_description
1 polymer ?
#
loop_
_entity_poly.entity_id
_entity_poly.type
_entity_poly.pdbx_seq_one_letter_code
_entity_poly.pdbx_strand_id
1 'polypeptide(L)'
;MEVTKVLHMNGGIGETSYAKNSLLQGSIEEEKVDSFNIPAYNPSPEEVIYIVDKEGSFIINVLETLEIHRNSSSDEKYSMVQSFRCVAEPLLDRHFGHGELNMDQVFHIYNEIFVSDCKAKEKIMFVNVTVSLAKKNATS
;
A
#
# COMPACT_ATOMS: atom_id res chain seq x y z
N MET A 1 22.05 -0.71 5.75
CA MET A 1 20.88 0.11 5.42
C MET A 1 19.90 -0.07 6.56
N GLU A 2 19.65 0.97 7.37
CA GLU A 2 18.61 0.92 8.41
C GLU A 2 17.25 1.00 7.73
N VAL A 3 16.52 -0.12 7.69
CA VAL A 3 15.21 -0.25 7.02
C VAL A 3 14.16 0.69 7.62
N THR A 4 14.32 1.07 8.89
CA THR A 4 13.40 1.92 9.65
C THR A 4 13.33 3.37 9.16
N LYS A 5 14.36 3.91 8.50
CA LYS A 5 14.36 5.30 8.02
C LYS A 5 13.69 5.50 6.65
N VAL A 6 13.45 4.42 5.91
CA VAL A 6 12.96 4.50 4.52
C VAL A 6 11.44 4.32 4.44
N LEU A 7 10.82 3.66 5.44
CA LEU A 7 9.41 3.23 5.37
C LEU A 7 8.43 4.10 6.17
N HIS A 8 8.92 5.12 6.90
CA HIS A 8 8.02 6.06 7.55
C HIS A 8 7.46 7.03 6.51
N MET A 9 6.13 7.09 6.41
CA MET A 9 5.48 8.20 5.72
C MET A 9 5.81 9.49 6.48
N ASN A 10 6.55 10.40 5.86
CA ASN A 10 6.83 11.69 6.48
C ASN A 10 5.55 12.52 6.51
N GLY A 11 5.16 13.01 7.69
CA GLY A 11 4.08 13.99 7.83
C GLY A 11 4.32 15.19 6.91
N GLY A 12 3.33 15.53 6.10
CA GLY A 12 3.40 16.72 5.25
C GLY A 12 3.33 17.99 6.08
N ILE A 13 4.09 19.04 5.71
CA ILE A 13 4.01 20.36 6.34
C ILE A 13 3.33 21.33 5.34
N GLY A 14 2.32 22.08 5.78
CA GLY A 14 1.68 23.13 4.96
C GLY A 14 0.15 23.00 4.87
N GLU A 15 -0.52 23.91 4.15
CA GLU A 15 -1.98 23.93 4.01
C GLU A 15 -2.55 22.71 3.27
N THR A 16 -1.74 22.08 2.42
CA THR A 16 -2.07 20.83 1.72
C THR A 16 -1.61 19.58 2.47
N SER A 17 -1.05 19.72 3.68
CA SER A 17 -0.71 18.57 4.51
C SER A 17 -1.95 17.73 4.80
N TYR A 18 -1.77 16.41 4.86
CA TYR A 18 -2.84 15.49 5.22
C TYR A 18 -3.50 15.88 6.55
N ALA A 19 -2.71 16.41 7.49
CA ALA A 19 -3.20 16.94 8.76
C ALA A 19 -4.17 18.12 8.60
N LYS A 20 -3.87 19.09 7.75
CA LYS A 20 -4.70 20.32 7.65
C LYS A 20 -5.90 20.22 6.70
N ASN A 21 -6.01 19.17 5.89
CA ASN A 21 -6.98 19.10 4.78
C ASN A 21 -8.03 17.97 4.90
N SER A 22 -8.07 17.23 6.01
CA SER A 22 -9.07 16.15 6.19
C SER A 22 -10.11 16.51 7.23
N LEU A 23 -11.40 16.50 6.84
CA LEU A 23 -12.56 16.63 7.73
C LEU A 23 -12.59 15.56 8.85
N LEU A 24 -11.80 14.49 8.73
CA LEU A 24 -11.66 13.41 9.72
C LEU A 24 -10.78 13.79 10.92
N GLN A 25 -9.87 14.76 10.79
CA GLN A 25 -8.93 15.09 11.86
C GLN A 25 -9.52 15.88 13.02
N GLY A 26 -10.72 16.45 12.89
CA GLY A 26 -11.41 17.04 14.05
C GLY A 26 -11.68 16.04 15.19
N SER A 27 -11.58 14.74 14.89
CA SER A 27 -11.93 13.64 15.80
C SER A 27 -10.73 12.79 16.26
N ILE A 28 -9.51 13.01 15.74
CA ILE A 28 -8.34 12.12 15.97
C ILE A 28 -7.08 12.94 16.24
N GLU A 29 -6.29 12.51 17.21
CA GLU A 29 -4.98 13.10 17.54
C GLU A 29 -3.98 12.95 16.38
N GLU A 30 -3.31 14.05 16.00
CA GLU A 30 -2.31 14.09 14.92
C GLU A 30 -1.17 13.07 15.15
N GLU A 31 -0.69 12.94 16.38
CA GLU A 31 0.35 11.98 16.76
C GLU A 31 -0.06 10.51 16.50
N LYS A 32 -1.35 10.17 16.68
CA LYS A 32 -1.87 8.83 16.35
C LYS A 32 -1.84 8.58 14.84
N VAL A 33 -2.12 9.61 14.05
CA VAL A 33 -2.05 9.53 12.57
C VAL A 33 -0.61 9.38 12.12
N ASP A 34 0.31 10.18 12.65
CA ASP A 34 1.73 10.15 12.28
C ASP A 34 2.45 8.86 12.69
N SER A 35 1.98 8.20 13.75
CA SER A 35 2.51 6.91 14.20
C SER A 35 1.94 5.72 13.44
N PHE A 36 0.84 5.89 12.69
CA PHE A 36 0.24 4.81 11.92
C PHE A 36 1.04 4.55 10.63
N ASN A 37 1.40 3.28 10.40
CA ASN A 37 2.06 2.85 9.18
C ASN A 37 1.37 1.61 8.60
N ILE A 38 1.23 1.56 7.28
CA ILE A 38 0.74 0.37 6.58
C ILE A 38 1.92 -0.61 6.43
N PRO A 39 1.82 -1.85 6.93
CA PRO A 39 2.90 -2.84 6.85
C PRO A 39 2.97 -3.48 5.46
N ALA A 40 3.14 -2.65 4.42
CA ALA A 40 3.25 -3.07 3.04
C ALA A 40 4.59 -2.58 2.47
N TYR A 41 5.30 -3.47 1.78
CA TYR A 41 6.50 -3.15 1.03
C TYR A 41 6.38 -3.72 -0.38
N ASN A 42 6.61 -2.87 -1.39
CA ASN A 42 6.58 -3.24 -2.79
C ASN A 42 8.02 -3.25 -3.31
N PRO A 43 8.69 -4.41 -3.33
CA PRO A 43 10.08 -4.49 -3.75
C PRO A 43 10.22 -4.22 -5.24
N SER A 44 11.35 -3.61 -5.63
CA SER A 44 11.71 -3.53 -7.04
C SER A 44 12.21 -4.89 -7.57
N PRO A 45 12.15 -5.14 -8.88
CA PRO A 45 12.73 -6.34 -9.48
C PRO A 45 14.22 -6.52 -9.12
N GLU A 46 14.98 -5.42 -9.05
CA GLU A 46 16.40 -5.40 -8.67
C GLU A 46 16.61 -5.80 -7.20
N GLU A 47 15.72 -5.38 -6.30
CA GLU A 47 15.78 -5.78 -4.90
C GLU A 47 15.48 -7.26 -4.73
N VAL A 48 14.53 -7.80 -5.50
CA VAL A 48 14.25 -9.24 -5.51
C VAL A 48 15.49 -10.03 -5.97
N ILE A 49 16.15 -9.59 -7.05
CA ILE A 49 17.40 -10.20 -7.53
C ILE A 49 18.47 -10.16 -6.42
N TYR A 50 18.70 -8.97 -5.84
CA TYR A 50 19.70 -8.78 -4.80
C TYR A 50 19.47 -9.71 -3.60
N ILE A 51 18.22 -9.85 -3.14
CA ILE A 51 17.89 -10.69 -1.98
C ILE A 51 18.11 -12.18 -2.30
N VAL A 52 17.66 -12.65 -3.47
CA VAL A 52 17.81 -14.05 -3.87
C VAL A 52 19.28 -14.41 -4.03
N ASP A 53 20.07 -13.55 -4.67
CA ASP A 53 21.51 -13.77 -4.85
C ASP A 53 22.26 -13.76 -3.52
N LYS A 54 21.90 -12.83 -2.62
CA LYS A 54 22.48 -12.74 -1.28
C LYS A 54 22.14 -13.94 -0.40
N GLU A 55 20.93 -14.48 -0.51
CA GLU A 55 20.51 -15.70 0.20
C GLU A 55 21.21 -16.94 -0.37
N GLY A 56 21.30 -17.04 -1.70
CA GLY A 56 22.21 -17.96 -2.39
C GLY A 56 21.69 -19.39 -2.63
N SER A 57 20.54 -19.80 -2.10
CA SER A 57 20.01 -21.17 -2.25
C SER A 57 19.28 -21.41 -3.57
N PHE A 58 18.88 -20.34 -4.26
CA PHE A 58 18.03 -20.43 -5.45
C PHE A 58 18.70 -19.85 -6.70
N ILE A 59 18.24 -20.30 -7.86
CA ILE A 59 18.49 -19.72 -9.17
C ILE A 59 17.19 -19.10 -9.64
N ILE A 60 17.25 -17.86 -10.12
CA ILE A 60 16.10 -17.20 -10.76
C ILE A 60 15.98 -17.71 -12.19
N ASN A 61 14.86 -18.36 -12.49
CA ASN A 61 14.55 -18.81 -13.85
C ASN A 61 13.80 -17.75 -14.65
N VAL A 62 12.86 -17.07 -13.99
CA VAL A 62 12.02 -16.03 -14.59
C VAL A 62 11.84 -14.92 -13.56
N LEU A 63 11.95 -13.68 -14.03
CA LEU A 63 11.63 -12.49 -13.25
C LEU A 63 10.99 -11.49 -14.19
N GLU A 64 9.71 -11.22 -13.97
CA GLU A 64 8.87 -10.42 -14.86
C GLU A 64 8.05 -9.41 -14.05
N THR A 65 7.84 -8.24 -14.61
CA THR A 65 6.93 -7.23 -14.08
C THR A 65 5.68 -7.16 -14.92
N LEU A 66 4.52 -7.27 -14.27
CA LEU A 66 3.24 -7.15 -14.94
C LEU A 66 2.50 -5.92 -14.42
N GLU A 67 2.13 -5.04 -15.34
CA GLU A 67 1.32 -3.85 -15.06
C GLU A 67 -0.17 -4.20 -15.11
N ILE A 68 -0.78 -4.30 -13.93
CA ILE A 68 -2.22 -4.47 -13.80
C ILE A 68 -2.87 -3.10 -13.85
N HIS A 69 -3.46 -2.82 -15.00
CA HIS A 69 -4.27 -1.65 -15.26
C HIS A 69 -5.70 -1.89 -14.76
N ARG A 70 -6.06 -1.32 -13.62
CA ARG A 70 -7.39 -1.51 -13.04
C ARG A 70 -8.35 -0.42 -13.53
N ASN A 71 -8.57 -0.36 -14.85
CA ASN A 71 -9.56 0.52 -15.46
C ASN A 71 -10.88 -0.23 -15.71
N SER A 72 -11.91 0.15 -14.96
CA SER A 72 -13.31 0.29 -15.40
C SER A 72 -13.92 -0.84 -16.24
N SER A 73 -13.73 -2.11 -15.90
CA SER A 73 -14.75 -3.10 -16.29
C SER A 73 -15.94 -2.90 -15.35
N SER A 74 -17.09 -2.58 -15.93
CA SER A 74 -18.38 -2.36 -15.28
C SER A 74 -18.95 -3.58 -14.53
N ASP A 75 -18.16 -4.65 -14.38
CA ASP A 75 -18.52 -5.94 -13.79
C ASP A 75 -17.68 -6.30 -12.55
N GLU A 76 -16.95 -5.35 -11.96
CA GLU A 76 -16.31 -5.59 -10.67
C GLU A 76 -17.35 -5.56 -9.55
N LYS A 77 -17.74 -6.74 -9.07
CA LYS A 77 -18.59 -6.99 -7.88
C LYS A 77 -18.13 -6.24 -6.61
N TYR A 78 -16.91 -5.72 -6.59
CA TYR A 78 -16.33 -4.92 -5.51
C TYR A 78 -15.57 -3.72 -6.07
N SER A 79 -15.82 -2.51 -5.55
CA SER A 79 -15.03 -1.33 -5.94
C SER A 79 -13.59 -1.43 -5.41
N MET A 80 -12.64 -0.75 -6.06
CA MET A 80 -11.26 -0.68 -5.56
C MET A 80 -11.20 -0.17 -4.11
N VAL A 81 -12.10 0.75 -3.76
CA VAL A 81 -12.27 1.23 -2.38
C VAL A 81 -12.61 0.11 -1.40
N GLN A 82 -13.51 -0.81 -1.78
CA GLN A 82 -13.83 -1.97 -0.94
C GLN A 82 -12.63 -2.91 -0.80
N SER A 83 -11.83 -3.09 -1.87
CA SER A 83 -10.62 -3.91 -1.80
C SER A 83 -9.60 -3.33 -0.81
N PHE A 84 -9.38 -2.01 -0.85
CA PHE A 84 -8.52 -1.34 0.13
C PHE A 84 -9.12 -1.37 1.53
N ARG A 85 -10.44 -1.20 1.67
CA ARG A 85 -11.14 -1.29 2.96
C ARG A 85 -10.91 -2.64 3.64
N CYS A 86 -11.09 -3.75 2.92
CA CYS A 86 -10.86 -5.09 3.46
C CYS A 86 -9.45 -5.28 4.03
N VAL A 87 -8.43 -4.61 3.47
CA VAL A 87 -7.04 -4.72 3.91
C VAL A 87 -6.72 -3.74 5.04
N ALA A 88 -7.17 -2.49 4.92
CA ALA A 88 -6.78 -1.40 5.80
C ALA A 88 -7.66 -1.29 7.06
N GLU A 89 -8.95 -1.60 6.98
CA GLU A 89 -9.89 -1.42 8.09
C GLU A 89 -9.47 -2.17 9.37
N PRO A 90 -9.03 -3.44 9.34
CA PRO A 90 -8.56 -4.10 10.56
C PRO A 90 -7.32 -3.45 11.19
N LEU A 91 -6.46 -2.84 10.37
CA LEU A 91 -5.25 -2.14 10.83
C LEU A 91 -5.61 -0.80 11.46
N LEU A 92 -6.52 -0.06 10.83
CA LEU A 92 -7.04 1.20 11.33
C LEU A 92 -7.79 0.99 12.66
N ASP A 93 -8.66 -0.01 12.74
CA ASP A 93 -9.44 -0.31 13.96
C ASP A 93 -8.53 -0.66 15.13
N ARG A 94 -7.48 -1.47 14.86
CA ARG A 94 -6.49 -1.86 15.86
C ARG A 94 -5.64 -0.69 16.36
N HIS A 95 -5.21 0.20 15.47
CA HIS A 95 -4.29 1.30 15.83
C HIS A 95 -5.01 2.48 16.48
N PHE A 96 -6.15 2.87 15.92
CA PHE A 96 -6.89 4.03 16.42
C PHE A 96 -7.87 3.70 17.53
N GLY A 97 -8.20 2.42 17.75
CA GLY A 97 -9.12 1.99 18.79
C GLY A 97 -10.51 1.72 18.26
N HIS A 98 -11.13 0.66 18.79
CA HIS A 98 -12.41 0.16 18.30
C HIS A 98 -13.52 1.19 18.52
N GLY A 99 -14.10 1.68 17.42
CA GLY A 99 -15.19 2.67 17.45
C GLY A 99 -14.76 4.11 17.69
N GLU A 100 -13.45 4.42 17.83
CA GLU A 100 -12.95 5.81 17.79
C GLU A 100 -13.08 6.40 16.38
N LEU A 101 -12.95 5.54 15.37
CA LEU A 101 -13.09 5.87 13.96
C LEU A 101 -14.39 5.35 13.37
N ASN A 102 -15.16 6.24 12.73
CA ASN A 102 -16.23 5.81 11.84
C ASN A 102 -15.64 5.35 10.50
N MET A 103 -15.43 4.04 10.37
CA MET A 103 -14.87 3.44 9.14
C MET A 103 -15.70 3.73 7.90
N ASP A 104 -17.03 3.79 8.03
CA ASP A 104 -17.88 4.12 6.90
C ASP A 104 -17.62 5.53 6.39
N GLN A 105 -17.41 6.49 7.31
CA GLN A 105 -17.05 7.87 6.95
C GLN A 105 -15.62 7.95 6.38
N VAL A 106 -14.66 7.22 6.96
CA VAL A 106 -13.28 7.18 6.46
C VAL A 106 -13.25 6.68 5.01
N PHE A 107 -13.90 5.55 4.74
CA PHE A 107 -13.90 4.96 3.40
C PHE A 107 -14.83 5.70 2.42
N HIS A 108 -15.81 6.46 2.91
CA HIS A 108 -16.57 7.40 2.09
C HIS A 108 -15.69 8.53 1.57
N ILE A 109 -14.93 9.20 2.44
CA ILE A 109 -13.98 10.26 2.05
C ILE A 109 -12.88 9.71 1.14
N TYR A 110 -12.36 8.51 1.44
CA TYR A 110 -11.42 7.83 0.56
C TYR A 110 -12.01 7.61 -0.84
N ASN A 111 -13.28 7.21 -0.94
CA ASN A 111 -13.96 7.04 -2.22
C ASN A 111 -14.12 8.36 -2.98
N GLU A 112 -14.43 9.46 -2.29
CA GLU A 112 -14.51 10.79 -2.93
C GLU A 112 -13.18 11.20 -3.53
N ILE A 113 -12.08 11.12 -2.75
CA ILE A 113 -10.71 11.42 -3.21
C ILE A 113 -10.34 10.51 -4.39
N PHE A 114 -10.67 9.22 -4.29
CA PHE A 114 -10.38 8.24 -5.32
C PHE A 114 -11.09 8.56 -6.65
N VAL A 115 -12.35 9.00 -6.59
CA VAL A 115 -13.14 9.37 -7.78
C VAL A 115 -12.68 10.72 -8.35
N SER A 116 -12.38 11.71 -7.51
CA SER A 116 -12.01 13.06 -7.94
C SER A 116 -10.60 13.16 -8.49
N ASP A 117 -9.62 12.51 -7.84
CA ASP A 117 -8.21 12.65 -8.19
C ASP A 117 -7.69 11.43 -8.93
N CYS A 118 -7.86 10.23 -8.36
CA CYS A 118 -7.23 9.04 -8.91
C CYS A 118 -7.90 8.55 -10.20
N LYS A 119 -9.23 8.64 -10.34
CA LYS A 119 -9.92 8.23 -11.59
C LYS A 119 -9.89 9.29 -12.69
N ALA A 120 -9.92 10.58 -12.32
CA ALA A 120 -10.08 11.66 -13.29
C ALA A 120 -8.74 12.11 -13.91
N LYS A 121 -7.63 11.95 -13.18
CA LYS A 121 -6.32 12.50 -13.58
C LYS A 121 -5.31 11.42 -13.96
N GLU A 122 -5.43 10.21 -13.42
CA GLU A 122 -4.44 9.14 -13.59
C GLU A 122 -5.09 7.77 -13.85
N LYS A 123 -4.33 6.85 -14.43
CA LYS A 123 -4.75 5.44 -14.56
C LYS A 123 -4.09 4.68 -13.42
N ILE A 124 -4.88 4.08 -12.55
CA ILE A 124 -4.32 3.33 -11.42
C ILE A 124 -3.67 2.06 -11.94
N MET A 125 -2.35 1.97 -11.74
CA MET A 125 -1.53 0.84 -12.16
C MET A 125 -0.89 0.19 -10.94
N PHE A 126 -0.99 -1.13 -10.87
CA PHE A 126 -0.23 -1.93 -9.92
C PHE A 126 0.86 -2.67 -10.70
N VAL A 127 2.09 -2.59 -10.23
CA VAL A 127 3.19 -3.39 -10.77
C VAL A 127 3.36 -4.61 -9.88
N ASN A 128 3.17 -5.80 -10.46
CA ASN A 128 3.44 -7.05 -9.79
C ASN A 128 4.77 -7.62 -10.27
N VAL A 129 5.69 -7.90 -9.35
CA VAL A 129 6.90 -8.65 -9.64
C VAL A 129 6.60 -10.14 -9.46
N THR A 130 6.74 -10.91 -10.55
CA THR A 130 6.57 -12.37 -10.54
C THR A 130 7.94 -13.03 -10.68
N VAL A 131 8.24 -13.98 -9.79
CA VAL A 131 9.52 -14.68 -9.77
C VAL A 131 9.32 -16.19 -9.80
N SER A 132 10.09 -16.88 -10.63
CA SER A 132 10.19 -18.34 -10.66
C SER A 132 11.59 -18.75 -10.20
N LEU A 133 11.67 -19.58 -9.17
CA LEU A 133 12.91 -19.98 -8.51
C LEU A 133 13.12 -21.49 -8.62
N ALA A 134 14.36 -21.91 -8.90
CA ALA A 134 14.80 -23.30 -8.77
C ALA A 134 15.81 -23.42 -7.63
N LYS A 135 15.65 -24.42 -6.76
CA LYS A 135 16.60 -24.71 -5.69
C LYS A 135 17.91 -25.23 -6.29
N LYS A 136 19.05 -24.70 -5.84
CA LYS A 136 20.37 -25.26 -6.18
C LYS A 136 20.51 -26.64 -5.55
N ASN A 137 20.96 -27.61 -6.34
CA ASN A 137 21.36 -28.90 -5.78
C ASN A 137 22.59 -28.69 -4.90
N ALA A 138 22.63 -29.33 -3.73
CA ALA A 138 23.84 -29.36 -2.93
C ALA A 138 24.94 -30.04 -3.78
N THR A 139 25.99 -29.30 -4.11
CA THR A 139 27.25 -29.92 -4.54
C THR A 139 27.79 -30.69 -3.34
N SER A 140 27.64 -32.01 -3.37
CA SER A 140 28.33 -32.97 -2.51
C SER A 140 29.85 -32.84 -2.64
#